data_AF-A0A381VH32-F1
#
_entry.id   AF-A0A381VH32-F1
#
_cell.length_a   1.000
_cell.length_b   1.000
_cell.length_c   1.000
_cell.angle_alpha   90.00
_cell.angle_beta   90.00
_cell.angle_gamma   90.00
#
_symmetry.space_group_name_H-M   'P 1'
#
loop_
_entity.id
_entity.type
_entity.pdbx_description
1 polymer ?
#
loop_
_entity_poly.entity_id
_entity_poly.type
_entity_poly.pdbx_seq_one_letter_code
_entity_poly.pdbx_strand_id
1 'polypeptide(L)'
;LNHWVLLVGLALFYSCEPFVNEFPDEISVAEMYESAAKTPVTATTTPQVITWNIRFGSARFPFYGDSCGDKVIAKKDDIKDNLDNIIAEINSLDPDIILLQEVDMFSKRSGYINQIQYLLDNTAMNYGSYASIWQADFIPNYGLGRVDLGNAILSKYEFNDAERIQLRLRTDQSDLVQYFYLRRNILKVKIPDLNLYAV
;
A
#
# COMPACT_ATOMS: atom_id res chain seq x y z
N LEU A 1 -45.45 -2.38 12.31
CA LEU A 1 -44.08 -2.80 11.98
C LEU A 1 -43.34 -3.02 13.30
N ASN A 2 -42.85 -4.24 13.55
CA ASN A 2 -42.35 -4.62 14.87
C ASN A 2 -41.04 -3.86 15.15
N HIS A 3 -40.98 -3.10 16.25
CA HIS A 3 -39.83 -2.22 16.56
C HIS A 3 -38.48 -2.97 16.56
N TRP A 4 -38.52 -4.26 16.87
CA TRP A 4 -37.40 -5.20 16.78
C TRP A 4 -36.85 -5.40 15.36
N VAL A 5 -37.71 -5.45 14.34
CA VAL A 5 -37.29 -5.59 12.93
C VAL A 5 -36.63 -4.30 12.43
N LEU A 6 -37.12 -3.15 12.89
CA LEU A 6 -36.55 -1.84 12.61
C LEU A 6 -35.18 -1.66 13.29
N LEU A 7 -35.05 -2.08 14.55
CA LEU A 7 -33.80 -2.03 15.31
C LEU A 7 -32.73 -2.99 14.75
N VAL A 8 -33.12 -4.22 14.37
CA VAL A 8 -32.20 -5.17 13.71
C VAL A 8 -31.79 -4.67 12.32
N GLY A 9 -32.73 -4.09 11.56
CA GLY A 9 -32.43 -3.46 10.28
C GLY A 9 -31.43 -2.31 10.43
N LEU A 10 -31.68 -1.37 11.35
CA LEU A 10 -30.76 -0.26 11.66
C LEU A 10 -29.39 -0.75 12.13
N ALA A 11 -29.35 -1.75 13.03
CA ALA A 11 -28.10 -2.31 13.51
C ALA A 11 -27.26 -2.93 12.38
N LEU A 12 -27.90 -3.62 11.41
CA LEU A 12 -27.21 -4.19 10.24
C LEU A 12 -26.73 -3.11 9.25
N PHE A 13 -27.44 -1.99 9.12
CA PHE A 13 -26.99 -0.87 8.28
C PHE A 13 -25.85 -0.06 8.90
N TYR A 14 -25.78 0.00 10.24
CA TYR A 14 -24.71 0.71 10.96
C TYR A 14 -23.51 -0.17 11.33
N SER A 15 -23.59 -1.50 11.18
CA SER A 15 -22.49 -2.43 11.50
C SER A 15 -21.59 -2.77 10.31
N CYS A 16 -21.91 -2.31 9.10
CA CYS A 16 -21.08 -2.55 7.93
C CYS A 16 -20.02 -1.44 7.85
N GLU A 17 -18.75 -1.84 7.90
CA GLU A 17 -17.68 -0.95 7.43
C GLU A 17 -17.99 -0.53 5.98
N PRO A 18 -17.73 0.74 5.62
CA PRO A 18 -17.97 1.20 4.26
C PRO A 18 -17.08 0.43 3.27
N PHE A 19 -17.66 0.09 2.11
CA PHE A 19 -16.96 -0.64 1.05
C PHE A 19 -15.69 0.05 0.53
N VAL A 20 -15.59 1.37 0.73
CA VAL A 20 -14.45 2.21 0.37
C VAL A 20 -13.98 2.92 1.62
N ASN A 21 -12.69 2.85 1.92
CA ASN A 21 -12.09 3.64 2.98
C ASN A 21 -11.79 5.05 2.46
N GLU A 22 -12.40 6.04 3.09
CA GLU A 22 -12.28 7.44 2.67
C GLU A 22 -11.15 8.18 3.37
N PHE A 23 -10.60 7.63 4.46
CA PHE A 23 -9.58 8.24 5.32
C PHE A 23 -9.92 9.70 5.68
N PRO A 24 -10.94 9.91 6.54
CA PRO A 24 -11.51 11.24 6.79
C PRO A 24 -10.56 12.19 7.54
N ASP A 25 -9.56 11.65 8.24
CA ASP A 25 -8.60 12.44 9.01
C ASP A 25 -7.47 12.98 8.13
N GLU A 26 -7.15 14.28 8.29
CA GLU A 26 -6.05 14.93 7.56
C GLU A 26 -4.70 14.26 7.86
N ILE A 27 -4.51 13.78 9.09
CA ILE A 27 -3.36 12.99 9.53
C ILE A 27 -3.89 11.77 10.26
N SER A 28 -3.46 10.59 9.82
CA SER A 28 -3.82 9.29 10.40
C SER A 28 -2.57 8.46 10.65
N VAL A 29 -2.64 7.45 11.51
CA VAL A 29 -1.53 6.54 11.79
C VAL A 29 -1.32 5.62 10.59
N ALA A 30 -0.09 5.53 10.08
CA ALA A 30 0.27 4.59 9.03
C ALA A 30 0.45 3.17 9.59
N GLU A 31 0.18 2.15 8.77
CA GLU A 31 0.35 0.76 9.19
C GLU A 31 1.82 0.40 9.28
N MET A 32 2.17 -0.47 10.23
CA MET A 32 3.54 -0.83 10.57
C MET A 32 3.75 -2.33 10.39
N TYR A 33 4.89 -2.70 9.85
CA TYR A 33 5.26 -4.06 9.48
C TYR A 33 6.70 -4.35 9.93
N GLU A 34 6.97 -5.61 10.23
CA GLU A 34 8.28 -6.08 10.61
C GLU A 34 8.61 -7.34 9.82
N SER A 35 9.88 -7.48 9.44
CA SER A 35 10.38 -8.74 8.89
C SER A 35 10.32 -9.83 9.95
N ALA A 36 9.97 -11.05 9.52
CA ALA A 36 9.97 -12.23 10.39
C ALA A 36 11.36 -12.51 11.00
N ALA A 37 12.44 -12.14 10.29
CA ALA A 37 13.81 -12.28 10.75
C ALA A 37 14.58 -10.97 10.54
N LYS A 38 14.92 -10.30 11.64
CA LYS A 38 15.68 -9.04 11.57
C LYS A 38 17.17 -9.30 11.51
N THR A 39 17.85 -8.56 10.64
CA THR A 39 19.31 -8.52 10.56
C THR A 39 19.85 -7.38 11.42
N PRO A 40 20.82 -7.62 12.31
CA PRO A 40 21.46 -6.54 13.06
C PRO A 40 22.08 -5.51 12.11
N VAL A 41 21.78 -4.24 12.33
CA VAL A 41 22.32 -3.12 11.54
C VAL A 41 22.94 -2.10 12.48
N THR A 42 24.02 -1.46 12.03
CA THR A 42 24.61 -0.30 12.73
C THR A 42 24.21 0.97 11.98
N ALA A 43 23.85 2.02 12.73
CA ALA A 43 23.52 3.32 12.15
C ALA A 43 24.69 3.86 11.31
N THR A 44 24.38 4.27 10.07
CA THR A 44 25.32 4.93 9.17
C THR A 44 25.09 6.45 9.15
N THR A 45 26.12 7.22 8.84
CA THR A 45 26.00 8.67 8.65
C THR A 45 25.69 9.07 7.20
N THR A 46 25.76 8.12 6.26
CA THR A 46 25.50 8.33 4.83
C THR A 46 24.58 7.24 4.30
N PRO A 47 23.29 7.25 4.68
CA PRO A 47 22.36 6.20 4.27
C PRO A 47 22.12 6.24 2.76
N GLN A 48 22.14 5.07 2.13
CA GLN A 48 21.70 4.93 0.74
C GLN A 48 20.18 4.83 0.71
N VAL A 49 19.56 5.75 -0.03
CA VAL A 49 18.10 5.83 -0.17
C VAL A 49 17.73 5.61 -1.63
N ILE A 50 16.77 4.72 -1.88
CA ILE A 50 16.19 4.54 -3.21
C ILE A 50 14.70 4.85 -3.19
N THR A 51 14.19 5.32 -4.32
CA THR A 51 12.74 5.49 -4.55
C THR A 51 12.35 4.74 -5.80
N TRP A 52 11.26 3.96 -5.72
CA TRP A 52 10.83 3.12 -6.83
C TRP A 52 9.31 2.89 -6.84
N ASN A 53 8.67 3.26 -7.95
CA ASN A 53 7.34 2.77 -8.27
C ASN A 53 7.43 1.36 -8.86
N ILE A 54 6.87 0.37 -8.16
CA ILE A 54 6.98 -1.05 -8.53
C ILE A 54 5.79 -1.56 -9.35
N ARG A 55 4.83 -0.70 -9.74
CA ARG A 55 3.58 -1.04 -10.46
C ARG A 55 2.96 -2.35 -9.93
N PHE A 56 2.74 -2.45 -8.63
CA PHE A 56 2.14 -3.62 -7.96
C PHE A 56 2.76 -4.98 -8.35
N GLY A 57 4.05 -5.00 -8.70
CA GLY A 57 4.76 -6.21 -9.13
C GLY A 57 4.36 -6.70 -10.53
N SER A 58 3.81 -5.82 -11.38
CA SER A 58 3.25 -6.22 -12.68
C SER A 58 4.21 -6.09 -13.86
N ALA A 59 5.41 -5.56 -13.66
CA ALA A 59 6.43 -5.38 -14.69
C ALA A 59 5.88 -4.74 -15.98
N ARG A 60 5.78 -5.49 -17.09
CA ARG A 60 5.25 -5.04 -18.39
C ARG A 60 3.85 -5.58 -18.68
N PHE A 61 3.11 -6.01 -17.66
CA PHE A 61 1.73 -6.42 -17.81
C PHE A 61 0.89 -5.28 -18.44
N PRO A 62 0.12 -5.57 -19.50
CA PRO A 62 -0.64 -4.55 -20.24
C PRO A 62 -1.93 -4.21 -19.48
N PHE A 63 -1.76 -3.57 -18.32
CA PHE A 63 -2.86 -3.13 -17.47
C PHE A 63 -3.63 -1.98 -18.12
N TYR A 64 -4.96 -2.03 -18.01
CA TYR A 64 -5.86 -1.03 -18.61
C TYR A 64 -5.68 0.37 -18.03
N GLY A 65 -5.22 0.49 -16.77
CA GLY A 65 -5.15 1.77 -16.07
C GLY A 65 -3.96 2.66 -16.45
N ASP A 66 -2.85 2.07 -16.89
CA ASP A 66 -1.56 2.80 -17.01
C ASP A 66 -0.61 2.28 -18.11
N SER A 67 -1.00 1.26 -18.90
CA SER A 67 -0.10 0.64 -19.90
C SER A 67 -0.75 0.44 -21.28
N CYS A 68 -1.77 1.23 -21.61
CA CYS A 68 -2.48 1.18 -22.90
C CYS A 68 -2.96 -0.24 -23.29
N GLY A 69 -3.15 -1.11 -22.30
CA GLY A 69 -3.62 -2.47 -22.49
C GLY A 69 -5.10 -2.62 -22.18
N ASP A 70 -5.58 -3.86 -22.22
CA ASP A 70 -6.97 -4.23 -21.95
C ASP A 70 -7.09 -5.24 -20.80
N LYS A 71 -5.97 -5.63 -20.17
CA LYS A 71 -5.97 -6.59 -19.08
C LYS A 71 -6.15 -5.92 -17.73
N VAL A 72 -6.76 -6.66 -16.81
CA VAL A 72 -7.17 -6.14 -15.49
C VAL A 72 -6.54 -6.95 -14.35
N ILE A 73 -6.52 -8.28 -14.47
CA ILE A 73 -6.02 -9.20 -13.45
C ILE A 73 -4.78 -9.92 -13.97
N ALA A 74 -3.64 -9.74 -13.31
CA ALA A 74 -2.43 -10.50 -13.60
C ALA A 74 -2.50 -11.89 -12.97
N LYS A 75 -1.75 -12.85 -13.53
CA LYS A 75 -1.59 -14.15 -12.88
C LYS A 75 -0.74 -13.98 -11.63
N LYS A 76 -1.12 -14.66 -10.55
CA LYS A 76 -0.40 -14.60 -9.28
C LYS A 76 1.07 -14.99 -9.43
N ASP A 77 1.36 -16.03 -10.21
CA ASP A 77 2.74 -16.51 -10.42
C ASP A 77 3.57 -15.48 -11.18
N ASP A 78 3.03 -14.85 -12.24
CA ASP A 78 3.72 -13.75 -12.94
C ASP A 78 4.05 -12.58 -12.00
N ILE A 79 3.15 -12.25 -11.05
CA ILE A 79 3.43 -11.21 -10.04
C ILE A 79 4.55 -11.64 -9.10
N LYS A 80 4.55 -12.89 -8.64
CA LYS A 80 5.62 -13.40 -7.76
C LYS A 80 6.98 -13.38 -8.46
N ASP A 81 7.05 -13.86 -9.70
CA ASP A 81 8.29 -13.86 -10.48
C ASP A 81 8.83 -12.42 -10.66
N ASN A 82 7.96 -11.45 -10.87
CA ASN A 82 8.34 -10.05 -10.96
C ASN A 82 8.79 -9.46 -9.61
N LEU A 83 8.12 -9.82 -8.50
CA LEU A 83 8.54 -9.43 -7.16
C LEU A 83 9.91 -10.03 -6.82
N ASP A 84 10.20 -11.26 -7.24
CA ASP A 84 11.51 -11.89 -7.06
C ASP A 84 12.61 -11.13 -7.81
N ASN A 85 12.32 -10.60 -9.01
CA ASN A 85 13.23 -9.71 -9.72
C ASN A 85 13.44 -8.36 -9.01
N ILE A 86 12.38 -7.79 -8.42
CA ILE A 86 12.48 -6.56 -7.60
C ILE A 86 13.36 -6.82 -6.37
N ILE A 87 13.16 -7.97 -5.70
CA ILE A 87 13.96 -8.41 -4.56
C ILE A 87 15.44 -8.56 -4.95
N ALA A 88 15.72 -9.20 -6.09
CA ALA A 88 17.09 -9.37 -6.58
C ALA A 88 17.78 -8.02 -6.79
N GLU A 89 17.08 -7.04 -7.37
CA GLU A 89 17.61 -5.68 -7.56
C GLU A 89 17.84 -4.96 -6.23
N ILE A 90 16.87 -5.02 -5.30
CA ILE A 90 17.01 -4.44 -3.95
C ILE A 90 18.24 -5.03 -3.25
N ASN A 91 18.40 -6.34 -3.27
CA ASN A 91 19.53 -7.01 -2.63
C ASN A 91 20.86 -6.71 -3.33
N SER A 92 20.85 -6.47 -4.65
CA SER A 92 22.05 -6.06 -5.38
C SER A 92 22.48 -4.63 -5.07
N LEU A 93 21.51 -3.73 -4.83
CA LEU A 93 21.78 -2.34 -4.46
C LEU A 93 22.14 -2.21 -2.98
N ASP A 94 21.59 -3.08 -2.13
CA ASP A 94 21.71 -3.10 -0.66
C ASP A 94 21.40 -1.74 0.03
N PRO A 95 20.27 -1.08 -0.30
CA PRO A 95 19.94 0.23 0.26
C PRO A 95 19.70 0.16 1.77
N ASP A 96 19.74 1.31 2.42
CA ASP A 96 19.39 1.45 3.84
C ASP A 96 17.89 1.75 4.01
N ILE A 97 17.32 2.52 3.08
CA ILE A 97 15.92 2.96 3.06
C ILE A 97 15.38 2.86 1.62
N ILE A 98 14.13 2.41 1.48
CA ILE A 98 13.42 2.28 0.21
C ILE A 98 12.07 2.98 0.33
N LEU A 99 11.79 3.92 -0.59
CA LEU A 99 10.48 4.55 -0.73
C LEU A 99 9.77 3.94 -1.94
N LEU A 100 8.68 3.21 -1.69
CA LEU A 100 7.95 2.48 -2.71
C LEU A 100 6.62 3.15 -3.02
N GLN A 101 6.28 3.20 -4.31
CA GLN A 101 4.93 3.55 -4.77
C GLN A 101 4.31 2.39 -5.53
N GLU A 102 2.99 2.41 -5.58
CA GLU A 102 2.17 1.37 -6.19
C GLU A 102 2.35 -0.02 -5.58
N VAL A 103 2.43 -0.08 -4.24
CA VAL A 103 2.47 -1.34 -3.49
C VAL A 103 1.02 -1.82 -3.30
N ASP A 104 0.74 -3.06 -3.69
CA ASP A 104 -0.57 -3.68 -3.47
C ASP A 104 -0.60 -4.51 -2.16
N MET A 105 -1.74 -4.44 -1.45
CA MET A 105 -2.00 -5.20 -0.24
C MET A 105 -3.23 -6.10 -0.42
N PHE A 106 -3.02 -7.37 -0.75
CA PHE A 106 -4.11 -8.34 -0.99
C PHE A 106 -5.10 -7.89 -2.09
N SER A 107 -4.64 -7.11 -3.07
CA SER A 107 -5.46 -6.69 -4.21
C SER A 107 -5.74 -7.87 -5.15
N LYS A 108 -6.96 -7.91 -5.72
CA LYS A 108 -7.34 -8.98 -6.67
C LYS A 108 -6.44 -8.96 -7.91
N ARG A 109 -6.11 -7.77 -8.42
CA ARG A 109 -5.32 -7.57 -9.65
C ARG A 109 -3.91 -8.15 -9.58
N SER A 110 -3.36 -8.30 -8.37
CA SER A 110 -2.00 -8.78 -8.09
C SER A 110 -1.98 -10.12 -7.35
N GLY A 111 -3.08 -10.88 -7.41
CA GLY A 111 -3.12 -12.25 -6.88
C GLY A 111 -3.21 -12.35 -5.35
N TYR A 112 -3.74 -11.31 -4.70
CA TYR A 112 -3.94 -11.25 -3.25
C TYR A 112 -2.66 -11.43 -2.44
N ILE A 113 -1.54 -10.88 -2.93
CA ILE A 113 -0.25 -10.92 -2.22
C ILE A 113 -0.16 -9.70 -1.29
N ASN A 114 0.34 -9.91 -0.07
CA ASN A 114 0.85 -8.82 0.76
C ASN A 114 2.28 -8.51 0.29
N GLN A 115 2.42 -7.47 -0.54
CA GLN A 115 3.72 -7.18 -1.16
C GLN A 115 4.74 -6.65 -0.16
N ILE A 116 4.30 -5.98 0.91
CA ILE A 116 5.20 -5.47 1.95
C ILE A 116 5.85 -6.63 2.69
N GLN A 117 5.04 -7.57 3.19
CA GLN A 117 5.58 -8.73 3.89
C GLN A 117 6.46 -9.56 2.95
N TYR A 118 6.06 -9.71 1.68
CA TYR A 118 6.86 -10.42 0.69
C TYR A 118 8.25 -9.78 0.50
N LEU A 119 8.34 -8.45 0.45
CA LEU A 119 9.61 -7.74 0.33
C LEU A 119 10.43 -7.80 1.63
N LEU A 120 9.81 -7.63 2.80
CA LEU A 120 10.49 -7.69 4.10
C LEU A 120 11.09 -9.07 4.41
N ASP A 121 10.38 -10.13 4.05
CA ASP A 121 10.83 -11.50 4.34
C ASP A 121 11.93 -11.99 3.37
N ASN A 122 12.19 -11.27 2.28
CA ASN A 122 13.13 -11.70 1.22
C ASN A 122 14.24 -10.66 0.92
N THR A 123 14.33 -9.59 1.70
CA THR A 123 15.39 -8.58 1.61
C THR A 123 16.05 -8.35 2.97
N ALA A 124 17.09 -7.52 3.01
CA ALA A 124 17.73 -7.11 4.27
C ALA A 124 16.91 -6.05 5.06
N MET A 125 15.71 -5.68 4.60
CA MET A 125 14.85 -4.69 5.25
C MET A 125 14.19 -5.27 6.50
N ASN A 126 14.30 -4.56 7.62
CA ASN A 126 13.78 -5.03 8.91
C ASN A 126 12.38 -4.50 9.22
N TYR A 127 12.06 -3.30 8.75
CA TYR A 127 10.85 -2.56 9.09
C TYR A 127 10.17 -2.00 7.85
N GLY A 128 8.84 -2.02 7.86
CA GLY A 128 7.98 -1.47 6.81
C GLY A 128 6.92 -0.56 7.39
N SER A 129 6.58 0.51 6.68
CA SER A 129 5.40 1.32 6.95
C SER A 129 4.58 1.48 5.66
N TYR A 130 3.26 1.50 5.78
CA TYR A 130 2.33 1.54 4.65
C TYR A 130 1.23 2.56 4.86
N ALA A 131 0.87 3.25 3.78
CA ALA A 131 -0.31 4.09 3.74
C ALA A 131 -1.06 3.92 2.42
N SER A 132 -2.28 3.40 2.51
CA SER A 132 -3.13 3.22 1.36
C SER A 132 -3.55 4.56 0.73
N ILE A 133 -3.41 4.63 -0.60
CA ILE A 133 -3.95 5.68 -1.46
C ILE A 133 -5.28 5.26 -2.10
N TRP A 134 -5.63 3.98 -2.07
CA TRP A 134 -6.89 3.46 -2.60
C TRP A 134 -7.21 2.14 -1.93
N GLN A 135 -8.24 2.13 -1.07
CA GLN A 135 -8.68 0.94 -0.35
C GLN A 135 -10.19 0.76 -0.52
N ALA A 136 -10.57 -0.33 -1.15
CA ALA A 136 -11.95 -0.72 -1.37
C ALA A 136 -12.08 -2.25 -1.45
N ASP A 137 -13.10 -2.78 -0.77
CA ASP A 137 -13.40 -4.22 -0.81
C ASP A 137 -13.86 -4.68 -2.19
N PHE A 138 -14.48 -3.77 -2.95
CA PHE A 138 -14.95 -4.07 -4.29
C PHE A 138 -15.07 -2.81 -5.16
N ILE A 139 -14.26 -2.76 -6.23
CA ILE A 139 -14.42 -1.82 -7.33
C ILE A 139 -15.19 -2.51 -8.47
N PRO A 140 -16.41 -2.03 -8.82
CA PRO A 140 -17.24 -2.66 -9.85
C PRO A 140 -16.71 -2.45 -11.28
N ASN A 141 -15.80 -1.50 -11.47
CA ASN A 141 -15.32 -1.09 -12.78
C ASN A 141 -14.31 -2.09 -13.37
N TYR A 142 -14.46 -2.43 -14.65
CA TYR A 142 -13.58 -3.34 -15.42
C TYR A 142 -13.31 -4.72 -14.78
N GLY A 143 -14.08 -5.13 -13.75
CA GLY A 143 -13.84 -6.39 -13.03
C GLY A 143 -12.65 -6.34 -12.05
N LEU A 144 -12.20 -5.13 -11.68
CA LEU A 144 -11.05 -4.89 -10.80
C LEU A 144 -11.21 -5.53 -9.42
N GLY A 145 -12.41 -5.47 -8.84
CA GLY A 145 -12.71 -6.12 -7.55
C GLY A 145 -11.97 -5.44 -6.39
N ARG A 146 -11.52 -6.22 -5.40
CA ARG A 146 -10.81 -5.71 -4.22
C ARG A 146 -9.52 -5.00 -4.61
N VAL A 147 -9.33 -3.80 -4.06
CA VAL A 147 -8.12 -2.99 -4.21
C VAL A 147 -7.68 -2.49 -2.83
N ASP A 148 -6.41 -2.67 -2.54
CA ASP A 148 -5.68 -1.89 -1.56
C ASP A 148 -4.30 -1.59 -2.16
N LEU A 149 -4.07 -0.32 -2.44
CA LEU A 149 -2.91 0.21 -3.14
C LEU A 149 -2.37 1.41 -2.38
N GLY A 150 -1.06 1.48 -2.17
CA GLY A 150 -0.48 2.54 -1.37
C GLY A 150 0.99 2.84 -1.64
N ASN A 151 1.50 3.70 -0.78
CA ASN A 151 2.93 3.98 -0.64
C ASN A 151 3.48 3.15 0.52
N ALA A 152 4.73 2.72 0.41
CA ALA A 152 5.42 2.06 1.52
C ALA A 152 6.82 2.65 1.72
N ILE A 153 7.31 2.62 2.97
CA ILE A 153 8.69 2.90 3.29
C ILE A 153 9.27 1.66 3.97
N LEU A 154 10.34 1.11 3.42
CA LEU A 154 11.08 -0.01 4.00
C LEU A 154 12.44 0.49 4.50
N SER A 155 12.92 -0.07 5.61
CA SER A 155 14.16 0.37 6.24
C SER A 155 14.84 -0.77 6.98
N LYS A 156 16.18 -0.73 7.03
CA LYS A 156 16.97 -1.55 7.97
C LYS A 156 16.78 -1.10 9.43
N TYR A 157 16.41 0.16 9.66
CA TYR A 157 16.26 0.80 10.96
C TYR A 157 14.80 0.95 11.39
N GLU A 158 14.54 0.95 12.70
CA GLU A 158 13.21 1.07 13.28
C GLU A 158 12.56 2.43 13.00
N PHE A 159 11.24 2.43 12.88
CA PHE A 159 10.42 3.61 12.64
C PHE A 159 9.71 4.07 13.91
N ASN A 160 9.62 5.39 14.06
CA ASN A 160 8.70 6.06 14.97
C ASN A 160 7.77 6.99 14.19
N ASP A 161 6.67 7.40 14.83
CA ASP A 161 5.79 8.49 14.36
C ASP A 161 5.36 8.34 12.88
N ALA A 162 4.86 7.15 12.53
CA ALA A 162 4.44 6.84 11.17
C ALA A 162 3.08 7.47 10.86
N GLU A 163 3.07 8.41 9.92
CA GLU A 163 1.92 9.24 9.57
C GLU A 163 1.51 9.07 8.10
N ARG A 164 0.21 8.87 7.89
CA ARG A 164 -0.45 9.07 6.60
C ARG A 164 -1.07 10.47 6.59
N ILE A 165 -0.49 11.35 5.77
CA ILE A 165 -0.92 12.74 5.59
C ILE A 165 -1.77 12.84 4.33
N GLN A 166 -3.04 13.21 4.45
CA GLN A 166 -3.99 13.26 3.35
C GLN A 166 -3.66 14.37 2.34
N LEU A 167 -3.74 14.05 1.05
CA LEU A 167 -3.72 15.04 -0.04
C LEU A 167 -5.14 15.35 -0.51
N ARG A 168 -5.30 16.50 -1.18
CA ARG A 168 -6.62 16.97 -1.64
C ARG A 168 -7.33 15.93 -2.51
N LEU A 169 -8.60 15.69 -2.18
CA LEU A 169 -9.50 14.90 -3.00
C LEU A 169 -9.76 15.61 -4.33
N ARG A 170 -9.85 14.82 -5.40
CA ARG A 170 -10.19 15.31 -6.74
C ARG A 170 -11.71 15.53 -6.84
N THR A 171 -12.14 16.69 -7.33
CA THR A 171 -13.55 17.15 -7.27
C THR A 171 -14.21 17.42 -8.62
N ASP A 172 -13.54 17.13 -9.73
CA ASP A 172 -14.02 17.30 -11.11
C ASP A 172 -14.74 16.04 -11.68
N GLN A 173 -15.30 15.20 -10.80
CA GLN A 173 -15.96 13.93 -11.15
C GLN A 173 -17.35 13.87 -10.55
N SER A 174 -18.22 12.97 -11.04
CA SER A 174 -19.51 12.73 -10.38
C SER A 174 -19.32 12.08 -9.02
N ASP A 175 -20.28 12.30 -8.11
CA ASP A 175 -20.23 11.81 -6.73
C ASP A 175 -19.95 10.31 -6.64
N LEU A 176 -20.57 9.51 -7.52
CA LEU A 176 -20.36 8.06 -7.56
C LEU A 176 -18.91 7.69 -7.95
N VAL A 177 -18.31 8.40 -8.91
CA VAL A 177 -16.94 8.14 -9.31
C VAL A 177 -15.98 8.62 -8.23
N GLN A 178 -16.25 9.79 -7.62
CA GLN A 178 -15.48 10.33 -6.50
C GLN A 178 -15.50 9.39 -5.28
N TYR A 179 -16.65 8.78 -4.99
CA TYR A 179 -16.79 7.81 -3.90
C TYR A 179 -15.76 6.69 -4.02
N PHE A 180 -15.61 6.10 -5.21
CA PHE A 180 -14.63 5.03 -5.49
C PHE A 180 -13.20 5.54 -5.82
N TYR A 181 -12.97 6.85 -5.82
CA TYR A 181 -11.69 7.42 -6.26
C TYR A 181 -10.58 7.29 -5.20
N LEU A 182 -9.34 7.30 -5.65
CA LEU A 182 -8.16 7.30 -4.79
C LEU A 182 -8.13 8.48 -3.79
N ARG A 183 -7.74 8.17 -2.55
CA ARG A 183 -7.47 9.06 -1.41
C ARG A 183 -5.96 9.20 -1.22
N ARG A 184 -5.32 9.97 -2.12
CA ARG A 184 -3.86 10.17 -2.15
C ARG A 184 -3.32 10.68 -0.81
N ASN A 185 -2.09 10.30 -0.49
CA ASN A 185 -1.42 10.66 0.75
C ASN A 185 0.08 10.92 0.53
N ILE A 186 0.70 11.52 1.53
CA ILE A 186 2.13 11.44 1.82
C ILE A 186 2.29 10.47 2.99
N LEU A 187 3.26 9.57 2.90
CA LEU A 187 3.67 8.69 3.99
C LEU A 187 4.93 9.26 4.62
N LYS A 188 4.90 9.58 5.91
CA LYS A 188 6.06 10.09 6.65
C LYS A 188 6.39 9.15 7.79
N VAL A 189 7.67 8.83 7.98
CA VAL A 189 8.18 8.12 9.15
C VAL A 189 9.41 8.82 9.72
N LYS A 190 9.62 8.71 11.02
CA LYS A 190 10.86 9.11 11.68
C LYS A 190 11.77 7.90 11.82
N ILE A 191 13.05 8.06 11.52
CA ILE A 191 14.09 7.05 11.72
C ILE A 191 15.07 7.56 12.78
N PRO A 192 14.90 7.19 14.07
CA PRO A 192 15.67 7.75 15.17
C PRO A 192 17.17 7.50 15.04
N ASP A 193 17.57 6.29 14.64
CA ASP A 193 18.97 5.87 14.50
C ASP A 193 19.76 6.75 13.51
N LEU A 194 19.07 7.34 12.53
CA LEU A 194 19.65 8.19 11.51
C LEU A 194 19.33 9.68 11.73
N ASN A 195 18.55 10.01 12.75
CA ASN A 195 18.06 11.36 13.05
C ASN A 195 17.44 12.08 11.83
N LEU A 196 16.59 11.38 11.06
CA LEU A 196 15.93 11.91 9.87
C LEU A 196 14.45 11.50 9.76
N TYR A 197 13.75 12.14 8.82
CA TYR A 197 12.42 11.72 8.37
C TYR A 197 12.52 11.20 6.93
N ALA A 198 11.84 10.09 6.64
CA ALA A 198 11.59 9.64 5.27
C ALA A 198 10.16 10.02 4.89
N VAL A 199 10.00 10.62 3.70
CA VAL A 199 8.75 11.24 3.20
C VAL A 199 8.61 11.00 1.71
#